data_AF-A0A928INL5-F1
#
_entry.id   AF-A0A928INL5-F1
#
_cell.length_a   1.000
_cell.length_b   1.000
_cell.length_c   1.000
_cell.angle_alpha   90.00
_cell.angle_beta   90.00
_cell.angle_gamma   90.00
#
_symmetry.space_group_name_H-M   'P 1'
#
loop_
_entity.id
_entity.type
_entity.pdbx_description
1 polymer ?
#
loop_
_entity_poly.entity_id
_entity_poly.type
_entity_poly.pdbx_seq_one_letter_code
_entity_poly.pdbx_strand_id
1 'polypeptide(L)'
;MSKKRKNIRRREEPQNREEIAEKRKALGKMLMLVLVVAIIFGFYRAMLNFSFFKVVFWVYLAALPILIIAYFIYNKGMSAKGVTEDMLPDEWSDEEKTKFIEDGKQRLRKSSWMLMGIIGLLFTFSFDLIELFAVPLFKGM
;
A
#
# COMPACT_ATOMS: atom_id res chain seq x y z
N MET A 1 -38.06 -21.13 -23.80
CA MET A 1 -36.98 -20.88 -22.81
C MET A 1 -37.59 -20.42 -21.49
N SER A 2 -37.40 -21.16 -20.40
CA SER A 2 -38.01 -20.90 -19.08
C SER A 2 -37.56 -19.57 -18.47
N LYS A 3 -38.53 -18.79 -17.92
CA LYS A 3 -38.28 -17.54 -17.16
C LYS A 3 -37.18 -17.69 -16.10
N LYS A 4 -37.00 -18.90 -15.54
CA LYS A 4 -35.96 -19.23 -14.56
C LYS A 4 -34.55 -19.07 -15.12
N ARG A 5 -34.30 -19.45 -16.38
CA ARG A 5 -32.98 -19.28 -17.05
C ARG A 5 -32.68 -17.82 -17.40
N LYS A 6 -33.71 -17.01 -17.71
CA LYS A 6 -33.55 -15.56 -17.91
C LYS A 6 -33.18 -14.83 -16.62
N ASN A 7 -33.78 -15.22 -15.48
CA ASN A 7 -33.46 -14.61 -14.18
C ASN A 7 -32.09 -15.00 -13.63
N ILE A 8 -31.61 -16.22 -13.90
CA ILE A 8 -30.26 -16.66 -13.50
C ILE A 8 -29.18 -15.90 -14.30
N ARG A 9 -29.31 -15.85 -15.65
CA ARG A 9 -28.38 -15.06 -16.49
C ARG A 9 -28.36 -13.57 -16.15
N ARG A 10 -29.51 -12.99 -15.79
CA ARG A 10 -29.62 -11.57 -15.41
C ARG A 10 -29.02 -11.25 -14.04
N ARG A 11 -28.81 -12.24 -13.15
CA ARG A 11 -28.06 -12.08 -11.88
C ARG A 11 -26.56 -12.34 -12.05
N GLU A 12 -26.17 -13.26 -12.92
CA GLU A 12 -24.76 -13.58 -13.20
C GLU A 12 -24.05 -12.48 -14.00
N GLU A 13 -24.72 -11.82 -14.95
CA GLU A 13 -24.15 -10.72 -15.75
C GLU A 13 -23.71 -9.48 -14.93
N PRO A 14 -24.50 -8.93 -13.99
CA PRO A 14 -24.07 -7.81 -13.17
C PRO A 14 -22.96 -8.19 -12.17
N GLN A 15 -23.05 -9.38 -11.55
CA GLN A 15 -22.06 -9.85 -10.59
C GLN A 15 -20.68 -10.07 -11.24
N ASN A 16 -20.64 -10.64 -12.44
CA ASN A 16 -19.40 -10.83 -13.20
C ASN A 16 -18.79 -9.48 -13.67
N ARG A 17 -19.62 -8.48 -14.00
CA ARG A 17 -19.12 -7.14 -14.37
C ARG A 17 -18.47 -6.41 -13.20
N GLU A 18 -19.05 -6.51 -12.01
CA GLU A 18 -18.48 -5.92 -10.78
C GLU A 18 -17.14 -6.58 -10.43
N GLU A 19 -17.07 -7.91 -10.46
CA GLU A 19 -15.83 -8.66 -10.21
C GLU A 19 -14.71 -8.29 -11.21
N ILE A 20 -15.03 -8.20 -12.51
CA ILE A 20 -14.06 -7.79 -13.53
C ILE A 20 -13.58 -6.34 -13.28
N ALA A 21 -14.49 -5.44 -12.88
CA ALA A 21 -14.13 -4.06 -12.57
C ALA A 21 -13.22 -3.94 -11.35
N GLU A 22 -13.47 -4.72 -10.30
CA GLU A 22 -12.60 -4.79 -9.11
C GLU A 22 -11.22 -5.35 -9.45
N LYS A 23 -11.15 -6.46 -10.21
CA LYS A 23 -9.88 -7.02 -10.69
C LYS A 23 -9.08 -6.01 -11.51
N ARG A 24 -9.72 -5.26 -12.40
CA ARG A 24 -9.07 -4.19 -13.19
C ARG A 24 -8.54 -3.07 -12.31
N LYS A 25 -9.30 -2.63 -11.30
CA LYS A 25 -8.85 -1.62 -10.32
C LYS A 25 -7.67 -2.13 -9.50
N ALA A 26 -7.71 -3.37 -9.04
CA ALA A 26 -6.63 -4.01 -8.29
C ALA A 26 -5.36 -4.15 -9.15
N LEU A 27 -5.49 -4.60 -10.40
CA LEU A 27 -4.40 -4.69 -11.35
C LEU A 27 -3.79 -3.31 -11.63
N GLY A 28 -4.61 -2.28 -11.84
CA GLY A 28 -4.13 -0.91 -12.02
C GLY A 28 -3.30 -0.41 -10.83
N LYS A 29 -3.76 -0.68 -9.60
CA LYS A 29 -3.00 -0.36 -8.39
C LYS A 29 -1.69 -1.15 -8.28
N MET A 30 -1.70 -2.44 -8.64
CA MET A 30 -0.51 -3.29 -8.63
C MET A 30 0.52 -2.78 -9.65
N LEU A 31 0.10 -2.47 -10.87
CA LEU A 31 0.97 -1.90 -11.91
C LEU A 31 1.55 -0.56 -11.47
N MET A 32 0.74 0.29 -10.82
CA MET A 32 1.21 1.55 -10.26
C MET A 32 2.25 1.34 -9.17
N LEU A 33 2.06 0.35 -8.30
CA LEU A 33 3.05 -0.02 -7.28
C LEU A 33 4.36 -0.48 -7.90
N VAL A 34 4.29 -1.39 -8.89
CA VAL A 34 5.48 -1.87 -9.62
C VAL A 34 6.22 -0.71 -10.28
N LEU A 35 5.48 0.23 -10.88
CA LEU A 35 6.06 1.43 -11.49
C LEU A 35 6.77 2.30 -10.45
N VAL A 36 6.14 2.57 -9.30
CA VAL A 36 6.74 3.35 -8.21
C VAL A 36 8.01 2.68 -7.68
N VAL A 37 7.97 1.36 -7.46
CA VAL A 37 9.14 0.58 -7.03
C VAL A 37 10.25 0.70 -8.08
N ALA A 38 9.95 0.48 -9.36
CA ALA A 38 10.92 0.55 -10.44
C ALA A 38 11.57 1.94 -10.55
N ILE A 39 10.79 3.01 -10.39
CA ILE A 39 11.30 4.38 -10.42
C ILE A 39 12.22 4.65 -9.23
N ILE A 40 11.79 4.33 -8.00
CA ILE A 40 12.57 4.58 -6.78
C ILE A 40 13.87 3.76 -6.82
N PHE A 41 13.76 2.47 -7.13
CA PHE A 41 14.90 1.56 -7.20
C PHE A 41 15.86 1.96 -8.32
N GLY A 42 15.34 2.23 -9.53
CA GLY A 42 16.15 2.64 -10.67
C GLY A 42 16.87 3.97 -10.42
N PHE A 43 16.17 4.94 -9.83
CA PHE A 43 16.78 6.21 -9.42
C PHE A 43 17.90 5.99 -8.40
N TYR A 44 17.64 5.21 -7.36
CA TYR A 44 18.66 4.88 -6.35
C TYR A 44 19.89 4.21 -6.97
N ARG A 45 19.69 3.21 -7.83
CA ARG A 45 20.78 2.53 -8.56
C ARG A 45 21.57 3.45 -9.47
N ALA A 46 20.90 4.36 -10.18
CA ALA A 46 21.59 5.37 -10.97
C ALA A 46 22.48 6.25 -10.08
N MET A 47 21.96 6.67 -8.92
CA MET A 47 22.70 7.51 -7.96
C MET A 47 23.96 6.86 -7.40
N LEU A 48 24.05 5.54 -7.34
CA LEU A 48 25.26 4.83 -6.90
C LEU A 48 26.50 5.13 -7.76
N ASN A 49 26.32 5.53 -9.02
CA ASN A 49 27.43 5.84 -9.93
C ASN A 49 28.01 7.25 -9.74
N PHE A 50 27.41 8.07 -8.87
CA PHE A 50 27.83 9.45 -8.66
C PHE A 50 28.64 9.60 -7.37
N SER A 51 29.57 10.55 -7.34
CA SER A 51 30.45 10.82 -6.19
C SER A 51 29.70 11.23 -4.92
N PHE A 52 28.50 11.81 -5.07
CA PHE A 52 27.65 12.25 -3.97
C PHE A 52 26.68 11.15 -3.46
N PHE A 53 26.81 9.90 -3.91
CA PHE A 53 25.88 8.82 -3.52
C PHE A 53 25.75 8.65 -2.00
N LYS A 54 26.83 8.90 -1.24
CA LYS A 54 26.81 8.79 0.23
C LYS A 54 25.77 9.71 0.86
N VAL A 55 25.61 10.92 0.33
CA VAL A 55 24.59 11.87 0.80
C VAL A 55 23.19 11.32 0.49
N VAL A 56 22.98 10.83 -0.74
CA VAL A 56 21.72 10.21 -1.16
C VAL A 56 21.37 9.02 -0.26
N PHE A 57 22.35 8.17 0.05
CA PHE A 57 22.20 7.03 0.94
C PHE A 57 21.74 7.45 2.34
N TRP A 58 22.37 8.44 2.96
CA TRP A 58 21.97 8.92 4.30
C TRP A 58 20.59 9.55 4.30
N VAL A 59 20.27 10.37 3.28
CA VAL A 59 18.95 10.97 3.12
C VAL A 59 17.89 9.88 2.99
N TYR A 60 18.17 8.87 2.16
CA TYR A 60 17.32 7.71 1.96
C TYR A 60 17.09 6.93 3.26
N LEU A 61 18.17 6.63 4.00
CA LEU A 61 18.13 5.88 5.25
C LEU A 61 17.33 6.61 6.35
N ALA A 62 17.37 7.94 6.37
CA ALA A 62 16.56 8.76 7.28
C ALA A 62 15.11 8.92 6.79
N ALA A 63 14.90 9.08 5.49
CA ALA A 63 13.58 9.31 4.90
C ALA A 63 12.62 8.15 5.14
N LEU A 64 13.11 6.90 5.03
CA LEU A 64 12.30 5.70 5.22
C LEU A 64 11.62 5.63 6.62
N PRO A 65 12.35 5.66 7.75
CA PRO A 65 11.73 5.63 9.07
C PRO A 65 10.86 6.86 9.33
N ILE A 66 11.25 8.05 8.85
CA ILE A 66 10.43 9.27 8.98
C ILE A 66 9.07 9.10 8.29
N LEU A 67 9.06 8.58 7.06
CA LEU A 67 7.82 8.35 6.31
C LEU A 67 6.96 7.28 6.97
N ILE A 68 7.56 6.21 7.51
CA ILE A 68 6.83 5.19 8.27
C ILE A 68 6.17 5.84 9.49
N ILE A 69 6.91 6.58 10.30
CA ILE A 69 6.37 7.25 11.49
C ILE A 69 5.26 8.23 11.11
N ALA A 70 5.48 9.06 10.09
CA ALA A 70 4.47 9.99 9.57
C ALA A 70 3.20 9.26 9.11
N TYR A 71 3.34 8.11 8.43
CA TYR A 71 2.22 7.27 8.04
C TYR A 71 1.44 6.74 9.24
N PHE A 72 2.14 6.26 10.27
CA PHE A 72 1.51 5.77 11.48
C PHE A 72 0.78 6.88 12.25
N ILE A 73 1.42 8.05 12.43
CA ILE A 73 0.82 9.19 13.12
C ILE A 73 -0.41 9.68 12.37
N TYR A 74 -0.30 9.90 11.05
CA TYR A 74 -1.41 10.38 10.23
C TYR A 74 -2.61 9.42 10.27
N ASN A 75 -2.37 8.12 10.20
CA ASN A 75 -3.44 7.12 10.25
C ASN A 75 -3.87 6.77 11.70
N LYS A 76 -3.41 7.50 12.73
CA LYS A 76 -3.67 7.24 14.15
C LYS A 76 -3.43 5.76 14.52
N GLY A 77 -2.29 5.22 14.09
CA GLY A 77 -1.95 3.82 14.32
C GLY A 77 -2.83 2.81 13.57
N MET A 78 -3.54 3.26 12.52
CA MET A 78 -4.54 2.47 11.79
C MET A 78 -5.75 2.07 12.64
N SER A 79 -6.07 2.83 13.69
CA SER A 79 -7.13 2.51 14.67
C SER A 79 -8.52 2.29 14.08
N ALA A 80 -8.82 2.82 12.89
CA ALA A 80 -10.11 2.64 12.22
C ALA A 80 -10.11 1.52 11.16
N LYS A 81 -8.97 0.84 10.94
CA LYS A 81 -8.84 -0.19 9.92
C LYS A 81 -9.49 -1.49 10.42
N GLY A 82 -10.57 -1.91 9.74
CA GLY A 82 -11.27 -3.16 10.08
C GLY A 82 -12.18 -3.06 11.31
N VAL A 83 -12.38 -1.86 11.85
CA VAL A 83 -13.32 -1.61 12.95
C VAL A 83 -14.73 -1.54 12.38
N THR A 84 -15.63 -2.27 13.01
CA THR A 84 -17.08 -2.24 12.78
C THR A 84 -17.79 -1.54 13.94
N GLU A 85 -19.04 -1.10 13.73
CA GLU A 85 -19.78 -0.26 14.70
C GLU A 85 -19.98 -0.94 16.07
N ASP A 86 -20.05 -2.27 16.08
CA ASP A 86 -20.14 -3.13 17.26
C ASP A 86 -18.84 -3.20 18.08
N MET A 87 -17.70 -2.82 17.51
CA MET A 87 -16.41 -2.78 18.22
C MET A 87 -16.15 -1.42 18.89
N LEU A 88 -17.05 -0.45 18.71
CA LEU A 88 -16.94 0.90 19.25
C LEU A 88 -17.74 1.03 20.56
N PRO A 89 -17.34 1.94 21.48
CA PRO A 89 -17.99 2.09 22.78
C PRO A 89 -19.51 2.26 22.66
N ASP A 90 -20.26 1.62 23.54
CA ASP A 90 -21.73 1.65 23.52
C ASP A 90 -22.29 3.03 23.91
N GLU A 91 -21.48 3.86 24.56
CA GLU A 91 -21.85 5.23 24.92
C GLU A 91 -21.84 6.20 23.71
N TRP A 92 -21.28 5.78 22.57
CA TRP A 92 -21.25 6.59 21.35
C TRP A 92 -22.57 6.45 20.59
N SER A 93 -23.08 7.58 20.11
CA SER A 93 -24.21 7.59 19.18
C SER A 93 -23.85 6.91 17.84
N ASP A 94 -24.85 6.41 17.13
CA ASP A 94 -24.68 5.82 15.80
C ASP A 94 -24.01 6.80 14.82
N GLU A 95 -24.30 8.09 14.96
CA GLU A 95 -23.70 9.16 14.17
C GLU A 95 -22.19 9.32 14.46
N GLU A 96 -21.77 9.23 15.72
CA GLU A 96 -20.37 9.28 16.12
C GLU A 96 -19.58 8.05 15.64
N LYS A 97 -20.18 6.86 15.78
CA LYS A 97 -19.60 5.60 15.28
C LYS A 97 -19.38 5.65 13.78
N THR A 98 -20.40 6.07 13.02
CA THR A 98 -20.33 6.24 11.56
C THR A 98 -19.24 7.23 11.16
N LYS A 99 -19.20 8.39 11.83
CA LYS A 99 -18.23 9.45 11.55
C LYS A 99 -16.80 9.00 11.80
N PHE A 100 -16.54 8.24 12.87
CA PHE A 100 -15.22 7.69 13.18
C PHE A 100 -14.74 6.73 12.08
N ILE A 101 -15.61 5.81 11.65
CA ILE A 101 -15.30 4.82 10.61
C ILE A 101 -15.03 5.50 9.27
N GLU A 102 -15.87 6.46 8.87
CA GLU A 102 -15.72 7.16 7.60
C GLU A 102 -14.45 8.02 7.57
N ASP A 103 -14.19 8.78 8.63
CA ASP A 103 -12.95 9.57 8.76
C ASP A 103 -11.70 8.66 8.71
N GLY A 104 -11.77 7.49 9.35
CA GLY A 104 -10.77 6.44 9.25
C GLY A 104 -10.52 5.94 7.82
N LYS A 105 -11.59 5.59 7.10
CA LYS A 105 -11.52 5.15 5.70
C LYS A 105 -10.94 6.25 4.81
N GLN A 106 -11.32 7.51 5.03
CA GLN A 106 -10.81 8.63 4.26
C GLN A 106 -9.31 8.83 4.46
N ARG A 107 -8.81 8.75 5.70
CA ARG A 107 -7.37 8.84 5.98
C ARG A 107 -6.60 7.72 5.28
N LEU A 108 -7.06 6.47 5.36
CA LEU A 108 -6.41 5.34 4.69
C LEU A 108 -6.41 5.49 3.17
N ARG A 109 -7.51 6.00 2.58
CA ARG A 109 -7.57 6.29 1.14
C ARG A 109 -6.59 7.39 0.76
N LYS A 110 -6.55 8.49 1.51
CA LYS A 110 -5.65 9.64 1.28
C LYS A 110 -4.18 9.29 1.50
N SER A 111 -3.86 8.37 2.40
CA SER A 111 -2.47 7.97 2.69
C SER A 111 -1.97 6.80 1.82
N SER A 112 -2.83 6.25 0.95
CA SER A 112 -2.48 5.09 0.11
C SER A 112 -1.28 5.33 -0.83
N TRP A 113 -1.12 6.55 -1.36
CA TRP A 113 0.04 6.91 -2.20
C TRP A 113 1.34 6.92 -1.39
N MET A 114 1.29 7.40 -0.14
CA MET A 114 2.46 7.40 0.75
C MET A 114 2.88 5.98 1.08
N LEU A 115 1.92 5.06 1.26
CA LEU A 115 2.21 3.63 1.44
C LEU A 115 2.92 3.02 0.23
N MET A 116 2.52 3.38 -1.00
CA MET A 116 3.22 2.91 -2.22
C MET A 116 4.68 3.38 -2.24
N GLY A 117 4.93 4.64 -1.86
CA GLY A 117 6.30 5.16 -1.73
C GLY A 117 7.11 4.45 -0.66
N ILE A 118 6.52 4.20 0.52
CA ILE A 118 7.15 3.44 1.61
C ILE A 118 7.52 2.03 1.14
N ILE A 119 6.62 1.32 0.43
CA ILE A 119 6.90 -0.01 -0.11
C ILE A 119 8.06 0.04 -1.10
N GLY A 120 8.10 1.05 -1.98
CA GLY A 120 9.23 1.24 -2.90
C GLY A 120 10.56 1.43 -2.18
N LEU A 121 10.60 2.28 -1.15
CA LEU A 121 11.79 2.50 -0.33
C LEU A 121 12.21 1.26 0.46
N LEU A 122 11.25 0.50 1.02
CA LEU A 122 11.49 -0.76 1.72
C LEU A 122 12.04 -1.84 0.79
N PHE A 123 11.54 -1.91 -0.44
CA PHE A 123 12.05 -2.83 -1.45
C PHE A 123 13.51 -2.53 -1.75
N THR A 124 13.84 -1.26 -2.05
CA THR A 124 15.23 -0.82 -2.25
C THR A 124 16.10 -1.13 -1.03
N PHE A 125 15.57 -0.95 0.18
CA PHE A 125 16.31 -1.19 1.42
C PHE A 125 16.68 -2.65 1.57
N SER A 126 15.69 -3.50 1.32
CA SER A 126 15.83 -4.94 1.41
C SER A 126 16.82 -5.45 0.36
N PHE A 127 16.83 -4.86 -0.84
CA PHE A 127 17.80 -5.17 -1.88
C PHE A 127 19.23 -4.85 -1.41
N ASP A 128 19.45 -3.67 -0.84
CA ASP A 128 20.75 -3.26 -0.30
C ASP A 128 21.23 -4.20 0.82
N LEU A 129 20.33 -4.60 1.72
CA LEU A 129 20.66 -5.57 2.78
C LEU A 129 21.11 -6.91 2.18
N ILE A 130 20.43 -7.39 1.13
CA ILE A 130 20.81 -8.61 0.43
C ILE A 130 22.19 -8.46 -0.22
N GLU A 131 22.46 -7.35 -0.91
CA GLU A 131 23.77 -7.09 -1.51
C GLU A 131 24.90 -6.98 -0.48
N LEU A 132 24.62 -6.36 0.67
CA LEU A 132 25.62 -6.13 1.69
C LEU A 132 25.91 -7.36 2.54
N PHE A 133 24.89 -8.17 2.84
CA PHE A 133 25.02 -9.28 3.79
C PHE A 133 24.91 -10.67 3.15
N ALA A 134 24.05 -10.86 2.16
CA ALA A 134 23.84 -12.18 1.55
C ALA A 134 24.88 -12.47 0.46
N VAL A 135 25.14 -11.51 -0.44
CA VAL A 135 26.08 -11.72 -1.55
C VAL A 135 27.51 -12.07 -1.09
N PRO A 136 28.10 -11.42 -0.07
CA PRO A 136 29.42 -11.80 0.42
C PRO A 136 29.44 -13.21 1.02
N LEU A 137 28.36 -13.62 1.69
CA LEU A 137 28.22 -14.95 2.28
C LEU A 137 28.20 -16.05 1.20
N PHE A 138 27.58 -15.80 0.05
CA PHE A 138 27.59 -16.72 -1.10
C PHE A 138 28.88 -16.69 -1.93
N LYS A 139 29.66 -15.61 -1.87
CA LYS A 139 30.97 -15.53 -2.53
C LYS A 139 32.11 -16.12 -1.70
N GLY A 140 31.90 -16.30 -0.40
CA GLY A 140 32.84 -16.93 0.53
C GLY A 140 32.65 -18.45 0.70
N MET A 141 31.61 -19.03 0.10
CA MET A 141 31.43 -20.48 -0.09
C MET A 141 31.89 -20.87 -1.49
#